data_AF-A0A7J4K4D3-F1
#
_entry.id   AF-A0A7J4K4D3-F1
#
_cell.length_a   1.000
_cell.length_b   1.000
_cell.length_c   1.000
_cell.angle_alpha   90.00
_cell.angle_beta   90.00
_cell.angle_gamma   90.00
#
_symmetry.space_group_name_H-M   'P 1'
#
loop_
_entity.id
_entity.type
_entity.pdbx_description
1 polymer ?
#
loop_
_entity_poly.entity_id
_entity_poly.type
_entity_poly.pdbx_seq_one_letter_code
_entity_poly.pdbx_strand_id
1 'polypeptide(L)' 'MKIVENNGQYKITLPKDLVLDKGWKAGDELRFVEDVEGRIFLKVIPRESAAEKSSARNPRKN' A
#
# COMPACT_ATOMS: atom_id res chain seq x y z
N MET A 1 -4.14 10.12 -16.39
CA MET A 1 -3.23 10.03 -15.22
C MET A 1 -2.20 11.14 -15.31
N LYS A 2 -1.78 11.70 -14.17
CA LYS A 2 -0.74 12.73 -14.11
C LYS A 2 0.34 12.22 -13.16
N ILE A 3 1.60 12.29 -13.61
CA ILE A 3 2.77 12.08 -12.75
C ILE A 3 3.17 13.46 -12.25
N VAL A 4 3.29 13.62 -10.95
CA VAL A 4 3.69 14.86 -10.30
C VAL A 4 4.93 14.58 -9.47
N GLU A 5 5.98 15.37 -9.66
CA GLU A 5 7.14 15.35 -8.78
C GLU A 5 6.88 16.28 -7.58
N ASN A 6 7.17 15.80 -6.38
CA ASN A 6 7.06 16.60 -5.16
C ASN A 6 8.24 16.25 -4.23
N ASN A 7 9.18 17.18 -4.08
CA ASN A 7 10.36 17.05 -3.21
C ASN A 7 11.16 15.76 -3.45
N GLY A 8 11.42 15.41 -4.71
CA GLY A 8 12.15 14.18 -5.09
C GLY A 8 11.34 12.89 -4.99
N GLN A 9 10.05 12.97 -4.61
CA GLN A 9 9.13 11.85 -4.65
C GLN A 9 8.17 11.98 -5.83
N TYR A 10 8.18 10.99 -6.71
CA TYR A 10 7.18 10.88 -7.78
C TYR A 10 5.86 10.38 -7.22
N LYS A 11 4.79 11.10 -7.55
CA LYS A 11 3.42 10.79 -7.16
C LYS A 11 2.60 10.52 -8.41
N ILE A 12 1.84 9.43 -8.37
CA ILE A 12 0.90 9.08 -9.44
C ILE A 12 -0.51 9.28 -8.88
N THR A 13 -1.28 10.15 -9.52
CA THR A 13 -2.69 10.32 -9.16
C THR A 13 -3.53 9.26 -9.88
N LEU A 14 -4.15 8.37 -9.08
CA LEU A 14 -5.11 7.40 -9.58
C LEU A 14 -6.48 8.05 -9.83
N PRO A 15 -7.18 7.72 -10.93
CA PRO A 15 -8.54 8.17 -11.16
C PRO A 15 -9.49 7.68 -10.07
N LYS A 16 -10.45 8.52 -9.65
CA LYS A 16 -11.41 8.17 -8.59
C LYS A 16 -12.20 6.91 -8.88
N ASP A 17 -12.67 6.76 -10.12
CA ASP A 17 -13.52 5.64 -10.53
C ASP A 17 -12.79 4.30 -10.43
N LEU A 18 -11.49 4.27 -10.74
CA LEU A 18 -10.64 3.09 -10.61
C LEU A 18 -10.44 2.70 -9.14
N VAL A 19 -10.21 3.70 -8.28
CA VAL A 19 -10.05 3.49 -6.84
C VAL A 19 -11.33 2.90 -6.24
N LEU A 20 -12.49 3.41 -6.65
CA LEU A 20 -13.81 2.94 -6.22
C LEU A 20 -14.11 1.51 -6.73
N ASP A 21 -13.88 1.23 -8.01
CA ASP A 21 -14.07 -0.11 -8.60
C ASP A 21 -13.22 -1.18 -7.89
N LYS A 22 -11.98 -0.84 -7.53
CA LYS A 22 -11.08 -1.74 -6.80
C LYS A 22 -11.32 -1.77 -5.29
N GLY A 23 -12.19 -0.91 -4.77
CA GLY A 23 -12.48 -0.80 -3.35
C GLY A 23 -11.30 -0.29 -2.51
N TRP A 24 -10.32 0.37 -3.13
CA TRP A 24 -9.15 0.92 -2.43
C TRP A 24 -9.56 2.15 -1.61
N LYS A 25 -8.96 2.27 -0.43
CA LYS A 25 -9.21 3.36 0.52
C LYS A 25 -7.93 4.12 0.82
N ALA A 26 -8.10 5.34 1.33
CA ALA A 26 -6.97 6.11 1.84
C ALA A 26 -6.27 5.33 2.96
N GLY A 27 -4.95 5.13 2.82
CA GLY A 27 -4.15 4.35 3.76
C GLY A 27 -3.91 2.89 3.35
N ASP A 28 -4.56 2.41 2.29
CA ASP A 28 -4.22 1.12 1.69
C ASP A 28 -2.83 1.21 1.03
N GLU A 29 -2.02 0.20 1.28
CA GLU A 29 -0.67 0.11 0.75
C GLU A 29 -0.69 -0.68 -0.56
N LEU A 30 -0.16 -0.07 -1.62
CA LEU A 30 -0.06 -0.67 -2.95
C LEU A 30 1.42 -0.86 -3.32
N ARG A 31 1.73 -2.00 -3.93
CA ARG A 31 3.04 -2.31 -4.49
C ARG A 31 3.02 -2.20 -6.00
N PHE A 32 4.01 -1.51 -6.55
CA PHE A 32 4.32 -1.55 -7.97
C PHE A 32 5.09 -2.84 -8.27
N VAL A 33 4.61 -3.60 -9.26
CA VAL A 33 5.24 -4.82 -9.75
C VAL A 33 5.46 -4.67 -11.24
N GLU A 34 6.70 -4.83 -11.68
CA GLU A 34 7.07 -4.81 -13.08
C GLU A 34 7.18 -6.26 -13.60
N ASP A 35 6.69 -6.51 -14.81
CA ASP A 35 6.87 -7.79 -15.49
C ASP A 35 8.10 -7.78 -16.43
N VAL A 36 8.40 -8.94 -17.04
CA VAL A 36 9.53 -9.10 -17.96
C VAL A 36 9.39 -8.30 -19.26
N GLU A 37 8.19 -7.79 -19.56
CA GLU A 37 7.91 -6.95 -20.73
C GLU A 37 7.94 -5.44 -20.38
N GLY A 38 8.26 -5.09 -19.12
CA GLY A 38 8.31 -3.70 -18.64
C GLY A 38 6.94 -3.11 -18.33
N ARG A 39 5.88 -3.92 -18.22
CA ARG A 39 4.55 -3.45 -17.80
C ARG A 39 4.47 -3.38 -16.28
N ILE A 40 3.88 -2.29 -15.78
CA ILE A 40 3.75 -2.04 -14.35
C ILE A 40 2.32 -2.32 -13.88
N PHE A 41 2.18 -3.14 -12.85
CA PHE A 41 0.92 -3.49 -12.20
C PHE A 41 0.91 -3.01 -10.75
N LEU A 42 -0.29 -2.70 -10.25
CA LEU A 42 -0.52 -2.36 -8.84
C LEU A 42 -1.09 -3.57 -8.11
N LYS A 43 -0.42 -3.99 -7.03
CA LYS A 43 -0.88 -5.10 -6.17
C LYS A 43 -1.14 -4.59 -4.76
N VAL A 44 -2.30 -4.91 -4.20
CA VAL A 44 -2.62 -4.59 -2.80
C VAL A 44 -1.71 -5.38 -1.88
N ILE A 45 -1.10 -4.70 -0.92
CA ILE A 45 -0.41 -5.34 0.20
C ILE A 45 -1.45 -5.53 1.30
N PRO A 46 -1.87 -6.77 1.60
CA PRO A 46 -2.73 -7.00 2.75
C PRO A 46 -1.98 -6.56 3.99
N ARG A 47 -2.51 -5.55 4.70
CA ARG A 47 -2.08 -5.28 6.08
C ARG A 47 -2.54 -6.47 6.90
N GLU A 48 -1.65 -7.42 7.13
CA GLU A 48 -1.75 -8.28 8.31
C GLU A 48 -1.80 -7.32 9.49
N SER A 49 -2.95 -7.27 10.16
CA SER A 49 -3.21 -6.36 11.26
C SER A 49 -2.02 -6.35 12.21
N ALA A 50 -1.32 -5.22 12.28
CA ALA A 50 -0.28 -4.93 13.27
C ALA A 50 -0.86 -4.81 14.70
N ALA A 51 -1.90 -5.58 15.02
CA ALA A 51 -2.51 -5.71 16.33
C ALA A 51 -1.92 -6.88 17.14
N GLU A 52 -1.16 -7.80 16.53
CA GLU A 52 -0.65 -9.00 17.22
C GLU A 52 0.84 -8.94 17.62
N LYS A 53 1.47 -7.75 17.61
CA LYS A 53 2.84 -7.58 18.14
C LYS A 53 2.94 -6.70 19.39
N SER A 54 1.83 -6.17 19.91
CA SER A 54 1.80 -5.40 21.16
C SER A 54 1.33 -6.20 22.39
N SER A 55 0.77 -7.41 22.22
CA SER A 55 0.37 -8.31 23.32
C SER A 55 1.46 -9.26 23.82
N ALA A 56 2.66 -9.27 23.23
CA ALA A 56 3.83 -9.95 23.83
C ALA A 56 4.47 -9.12 24.96
N ARG A 57 3.66 -8.37 25.72
CA ARG A 57 4.10 -7.64 26.91
C ARG A 57 4.02 -8.59 28.12
N ASN A 58 5.11 -9.34 28.30
CA ASN A 58 5.71 -9.67 29.60
C ASN A 58 4.88 -10.53 30.61
N PRO A 59 5.12 -11.85 30.71
CA PRO A 59 4.81 -12.57 31.94
C PRO A 59 5.96 -12.37 32.94
N ARG A 60 5.84 -11.36 33.81
CA ARG A 60 6.45 -11.43 35.14
C ARG A 60 5.73 -12.54 35.91
N LYS A 61 6.42 -13.64 36.18
CA LYS A 61 6.19 -14.65 37.25
C LYS A 61 7.27 -15.73 37.02
N ASN A 62 8.08 -16.17 37.98
CA ASN A 62 8.01 -16.16 39.45
C ASN A 62 9.44 -16.26 40.00
#